data_AF-V3ZLZ6-F1
#
_entry.id   AF-V3ZLZ6-F1
#
_cell.length_a   1.000
_cell.length_b   1.000
_cell.length_c   1.000
_cell.angle_alpha   90.00
_cell.angle_beta   90.00
_cell.angle_gamma   90.00
#
_symmetry.space_group_name_H-M   'P 1'
#
loop_
_entity.id
_entity.type
_entity.pdbx_description
1 polymer ?
#
loop_
_entity_poly.entity_id
_entity_poly.type
_entity_poly.pdbx_seq_one_letter_code
_entity_poly.pdbx_strand_id
1 'polypeptide(L)'
;EAKARQQAAAAKKYDLTKWKYAELRDAINTSCDLELLDACREEFHRRLKVYHSWKSKNKKRTDAGDQRAPNELVQNGKKIKTSEHAPAPPQRRPASEKGAAQRYFRIPFAKPSDEYREESGPKGHGMWYAHFDGKWIARQMELYQDKPAILLLAGVDDIQMCELNLEETGLTKKQGAEILENEFENEWQKNGGPAY
;
A
#
# COMPACT_ATOMS: atom_id res chain seq x y z
N GLU A 1 3.58 -13.37 -12.70
CA GLU A 1 2.57 -12.36 -12.28
C GLU A 1 1.29 -12.33 -13.11
N ALA A 2 1.31 -12.04 -14.43
CA ALA A 2 0.07 -11.87 -15.21
C ALA A 2 -0.81 -13.15 -15.26
N LYS A 3 -0.20 -14.33 -15.35
CA LYS A 3 -0.92 -15.62 -15.41
C LYS A 3 -1.65 -15.99 -14.10
N ALA A 4 -1.05 -15.71 -12.94
CA ALA A 4 -1.66 -16.03 -11.64
C ALA A 4 -2.88 -15.12 -11.35
N ARG A 5 -2.78 -13.82 -11.66
CA ARG A 5 -3.93 -12.90 -11.59
C ARG A 5 -5.05 -13.25 -12.56
N GLN A 6 -4.71 -13.72 -13.76
CA GLN A 6 -5.71 -14.17 -14.74
C GLN A 6 -6.39 -15.47 -14.32
N GLN A 7 -5.67 -16.40 -13.70
CA GLN A 7 -6.24 -17.66 -13.20
C GLN A 7 -7.15 -17.44 -11.99
N ALA A 8 -6.79 -16.54 -11.07
CA ALA A 8 -7.67 -16.15 -9.96
C ALA A 8 -8.92 -15.40 -10.44
N ALA A 9 -8.82 -14.58 -11.50
CA ALA A 9 -9.96 -13.89 -12.10
C ALA A 9 -10.93 -14.86 -12.83
N ALA A 10 -10.43 -15.96 -13.39
CA ALA A 10 -11.23 -16.96 -14.08
C ALA A 10 -12.02 -17.89 -13.15
N ALA A 11 -11.71 -17.91 -11.85
CA ALA A 11 -12.38 -18.73 -10.84
C ALA A 11 -13.50 -17.99 -10.08
N LYS A 12 -13.68 -16.68 -10.31
CA LYS A 12 -14.70 -15.88 -9.62
C LYS A 12 -16.04 -16.02 -10.34
N LYS A 13 -17.07 -16.46 -9.60
CA LYS A 13 -18.45 -16.65 -10.07
C LYS A 13 -19.05 -15.37 -10.70
N TYR A 14 -18.60 -14.21 -10.26
CA TYR A 14 -19.03 -12.90 -10.74
C TYR A 14 -17.87 -12.12 -11.34
N ASP A 15 -17.91 -11.85 -12.65
CA ASP A 15 -17.03 -10.89 -13.32
C ASP A 15 -17.71 -9.51 -13.35
N LEU A 16 -17.28 -8.63 -12.43
CA LEU A 16 -17.81 -7.28 -12.29
C LEU A 16 -16.96 -6.21 -12.99
N THR A 17 -15.96 -6.60 -13.78
CA THR A 17 -15.00 -5.65 -14.38
C THR A 17 -15.65 -4.60 -15.30
N LYS A 18 -16.79 -4.94 -15.90
CA LYS A 18 -17.55 -4.06 -16.80
C LYS A 18 -18.67 -3.28 -16.12
N TRP A 19 -18.95 -3.56 -14.85
CA TRP A 19 -20.07 -2.93 -14.13
C TRP A 19 -19.79 -1.46 -13.85
N LYS A 20 -20.81 -0.62 -13.93
CA LYS A 20 -20.73 0.80 -13.59
C LYS A 20 -20.84 1.00 -12.08
N TYR A 21 -20.39 2.18 -11.62
CA TYR A 21 -20.52 2.54 -10.21
C TYR A 21 -21.97 2.48 -9.71
N ALA A 22 -22.94 2.91 -10.52
CA ALA A 22 -24.36 2.84 -10.17
C ALA A 22 -24.83 1.39 -9.97
N GLU A 23 -24.39 0.45 -10.82
CA GLU A 23 -24.77 -0.97 -10.75
C GLU A 23 -24.13 -1.65 -9.53
N LEU A 24 -22.86 -1.38 -9.25
CA LEU A 24 -22.19 -1.86 -8.04
C LEU A 24 -22.87 -1.34 -6.76
N ARG A 25 -23.20 -0.04 -6.74
CA ARG A 25 -23.88 0.59 -5.60
C ARG A 25 -25.29 0.04 -5.42
N ASP A 26 -26.04 -0.16 -6.49
CA ASP A 26 -27.39 -0.70 -6.42
C ASP A 26 -27.37 -2.12 -5.87
N ALA A 27 -26.55 -3.01 -6.45
CA ALA A 27 -26.42 -4.39 -5.98
C ALA A 27 -26.01 -4.50 -4.50
N ILE A 28 -25.16 -3.58 -4.01
CA ILE A 28 -24.79 -3.52 -2.59
C ILE A 28 -25.99 -3.16 -1.68
N ASN A 29 -26.87 -2.27 -2.15
CA ASN A 29 -27.99 -1.78 -1.35
C ASN A 29 -29.24 -2.66 -1.47
N THR A 30 -29.43 -3.35 -2.59
CA THR A 30 -30.69 -4.06 -2.92
C THR A 30 -30.55 -5.57 -2.92
N SER A 31 -29.36 -6.13 -3.11
CA SER A 31 -29.18 -7.58 -3.12
C SER A 31 -28.92 -8.15 -1.72
N CYS A 32 -29.31 -9.42 -1.53
CA CYS A 32 -28.97 -10.20 -0.34
C CYS A 32 -28.06 -11.41 -0.67
N ASP A 33 -27.53 -11.48 -1.89
CA ASP A 33 -26.59 -12.53 -2.29
C ASP A 33 -25.20 -12.20 -1.74
N LEU A 34 -24.80 -12.93 -0.70
CA LEU A 34 -23.53 -12.72 0.00
C LEU A 34 -22.32 -12.80 -0.94
N GLU A 35 -22.32 -13.73 -1.90
CA GLU A 35 -21.21 -13.91 -2.85
C GLU A 35 -21.13 -12.75 -3.85
N LEU A 36 -22.28 -12.21 -4.26
CA LEU A 36 -22.35 -11.04 -5.14
C LEU A 36 -21.89 -9.78 -4.39
N LEU A 37 -22.32 -9.60 -3.15
CA LEU A 37 -21.93 -8.46 -2.32
C LEU A 37 -20.41 -8.43 -2.09
N ASP A 38 -19.79 -9.57 -1.83
CA ASP A 38 -18.35 -9.65 -1.65
C ASP A 38 -17.61 -9.35 -2.96
N ALA A 39 -18.06 -9.90 -4.09
CA ALA A 39 -17.52 -9.54 -5.40
C ALA A 39 -17.63 -8.03 -5.69
N CYS A 40 -18.77 -7.39 -5.34
CA CYS A 40 -18.95 -5.96 -5.50
C CYS A 40 -17.97 -5.13 -4.66
N ARG A 41 -17.72 -5.53 -3.41
CA ARG A 41 -16.74 -4.88 -2.53
C ARG A 41 -15.31 -5.04 -3.04
N GLU A 42 -14.94 -6.24 -3.47
CA GLU A 42 -13.63 -6.51 -4.07
C GLU A 42 -13.36 -5.65 -5.31
N GLU A 43 -14.33 -5.54 -6.23
CA GLU A 43 -14.18 -4.72 -7.44
C GLU A 43 -14.06 -3.23 -7.10
N PHE A 44 -14.76 -2.76 -6.06
CA PHE A 44 -14.59 -1.39 -5.55
C PHE A 44 -13.16 -1.15 -5.05
N HIS A 45 -12.62 -2.06 -4.23
CA HIS A 45 -11.26 -1.97 -3.69
C HIS A 45 -10.20 -2.02 -4.81
N ARG A 46 -10.40 -2.89 -5.81
CA ARG A 46 -9.55 -2.95 -6.99
C ARG A 46 -9.53 -1.63 -7.76
N ARG A 47 -10.69 -1.01 -7.99
CA ARG A 47 -10.79 0.29 -8.68
C ARG A 47 -10.17 1.42 -7.87
N LEU A 48 -10.38 1.44 -6.56
CA LEU A 48 -9.74 2.40 -5.66
C LEU A 48 -8.21 2.30 -5.73
N LYS A 49 -7.64 1.08 -5.71
CA LYS A 49 -6.19 0.85 -5.83
C LYS A 49 -5.62 1.45 -7.13
N VAL A 50 -6.34 1.31 -8.25
CA VAL A 50 -5.97 1.92 -9.53
C VAL A 50 -6.11 3.44 -9.47
N TYR A 51 -7.20 3.96 -8.91
CA TYR A 51 -7.43 5.39 -8.76
C TYR A 51 -6.33 6.05 -7.92
N HIS A 52 -5.97 5.48 -6.76
CA HIS A 52 -4.88 5.97 -5.92
C HIS A 52 -3.53 5.92 -6.66
N SER A 53 -3.24 4.85 -7.41
CA SER A 53 -2.06 4.75 -8.26
C SER A 53 -2.00 5.89 -9.28
N TRP A 54 -3.12 6.16 -9.97
CA TRP A 54 -3.24 7.25 -10.93
C TRP A 54 -3.12 8.62 -10.25
N LYS A 55 -3.79 8.81 -9.10
CA LYS A 55 -3.80 10.05 -8.32
C LYS A 55 -2.39 10.39 -7.84
N SER A 56 -1.64 9.44 -7.26
CA SER A 56 -0.25 9.64 -6.82
C SER A 56 0.66 10.04 -7.99
N LYS A 57 0.52 9.40 -9.15
CA LYS A 57 1.29 9.76 -10.37
C LYS A 57 0.96 11.17 -10.90
N ASN A 58 -0.29 11.60 -10.79
CA ASN A 58 -0.74 12.90 -11.30
C ASN A 58 -0.66 14.04 -10.27
N LYS A 59 -0.58 13.74 -8.97
CA LYS A 59 -0.40 14.73 -7.89
C LYS A 59 0.86 15.58 -8.10
N LYS A 60 1.94 14.97 -8.62
CA LYS A 60 3.18 15.67 -9.00
C LYS A 60 3.02 16.58 -10.23
N ARG A 61 2.05 16.32 -11.11
CA ARG A 61 1.73 17.17 -12.27
C ARG A 61 0.86 18.36 -11.90
N THR A 62 -0.07 18.18 -10.98
CA THR A 62 -0.94 19.27 -10.50
C THR A 62 -0.20 20.29 -9.64
N ASP A 63 0.85 19.86 -8.92
CA ASP A 63 1.72 20.78 -8.15
C ASP A 63 2.73 21.53 -9.02
N ALA A 64 2.98 21.05 -10.25
CA ALA A 64 3.75 21.75 -11.29
C ALA A 64 2.85 22.64 -12.19
N GLY A 65 1.62 22.90 -11.74
CA GLY A 65 0.54 23.50 -12.53
C GLY A 65 0.50 25.03 -12.55
N ASP A 66 1.62 25.72 -12.32
CA ASP A 66 1.72 27.18 -12.52
C ASP A 66 2.95 27.62 -13.34
N GLN A 67 3.52 26.73 -14.16
CA GLN A 67 4.48 27.13 -15.21
C GLN A 67 3.80 27.23 -16.56
N ARG A 68 3.18 28.38 -16.77
CA ARG A 68 2.61 28.85 -18.03
C ARG A 68 3.72 29.39 -18.95
N ALA A 69 4.73 28.58 -19.27
CA ALA A 69 5.81 28.99 -20.19
C ALA A 69 5.94 28.01 -21.37
N PRO A 70 5.88 28.49 -22.64
CA PRO A 70 5.97 27.64 -23.82
C PRO A 70 7.36 26.99 -23.98
N ASN A 71 7.36 25.79 -24.60
CA ASN A 71 8.50 24.87 -24.73
C ASN A 71 9.75 25.43 -25.45
N GLU A 72 9.68 26.62 -26.07
CA GLU A 72 10.82 27.23 -26.75
C GLU A 72 11.79 27.94 -25.79
N LEU A 73 11.38 28.27 -24.56
CA LEU A 73 12.26 28.95 -23.59
C LEU A 73 13.20 27.99 -22.83
N VAL A 74 12.91 26.68 -22.81
CA VAL A 74 13.68 25.69 -22.03
C VAL A 74 14.93 25.19 -22.77
N GLN A 75 14.98 25.34 -24.10
CA GLN A 75 16.12 24.86 -24.90
C GLN A 75 17.30 25.86 -24.95
N ASN A 76 17.05 27.17 -24.79
CA ASN A 76 18.12 28.18 -24.82
C ASN A 76 18.95 28.26 -23.52
N GLY A 77 18.44 27.74 -22.39
CA GLY A 77 19.18 27.69 -21.13
C GLY A 77 20.30 26.64 -21.08
N LYS A 78 20.33 25.70 -22.03
CA LYS A 78 21.30 24.58 -22.05
C LYS A 78 22.60 24.90 -22.78
N LYS A 79 22.73 26.07 -23.43
CA LYS A 79 23.95 26.44 -24.20
C LYS A 79 24.97 27.26 -23.42
N ILE A 80 24.70 27.66 -22.18
CA ILE A 80 25.61 28.51 -21.38
C ILE A 80 26.05 27.80 -20.10
N LYS A 81 26.63 26.59 -20.17
CA LYS A 81 27.47 26.01 -19.09
C LYS A 81 28.51 25.04 -19.65
N THR A 82 29.32 25.52 -20.60
CA THR A 82 30.66 24.98 -20.84
C THR A 82 31.65 25.86 -20.10
N SER A 83 32.07 25.47 -18.90
CA SER A 83 33.29 25.95 -18.23
C SER A 83 33.51 25.12 -16.95
N GLU A 84 34.42 24.17 -17.11
CA GLU A 84 35.46 23.65 -16.23
C GLU A 84 35.43 23.89 -14.70
N HIS A 85 35.80 22.82 -13.98
CA HIS A 85 36.47 22.75 -12.66
C HIS A 85 35.68 23.01 -11.35
N ALA A 86 35.12 21.93 -10.77
CA ALA A 86 35.20 21.57 -9.33
C ALA A 86 34.53 20.20 -9.06
N PRO A 87 35.09 19.31 -8.22
CA PRO A 87 34.40 18.06 -7.86
C PRO A 87 33.34 18.35 -6.79
N ALA A 88 32.07 18.23 -7.16
CA ALA A 88 30.95 18.30 -6.22
C ALA A 88 30.88 17.02 -5.34
N PRO A 89 30.48 17.12 -4.07
CA PRO A 89 30.28 15.95 -3.19
C PRO A 89 29.24 15.00 -3.81
N PRO A 90 29.34 13.67 -3.57
CA PRO A 90 28.47 12.71 -4.22
C PRO A 90 27.03 12.99 -3.83
N GLN A 91 26.28 13.57 -4.77
CA GLN A 91 24.83 13.62 -4.72
C GLN A 91 24.36 12.19 -4.48
N ARG A 92 23.68 11.95 -3.36
CA ARG A 92 22.95 10.71 -3.11
C ARG A 92 21.98 10.57 -4.28
N ARG A 93 22.37 9.74 -5.26
CA ARG A 93 21.51 9.35 -6.37
C ARG A 93 20.20 8.87 -5.74
N PRO A 94 19.03 9.38 -6.16
CA PRO A 94 17.79 8.73 -5.77
C PRO A 94 17.93 7.27 -6.19
N ALA A 95 17.82 6.37 -5.22
CA ALA A 95 17.96 4.94 -5.42
C ALA A 95 17.16 4.55 -6.65
N SER A 96 17.82 3.89 -7.59
CA SER A 96 17.25 3.50 -8.87
C SER A 96 15.90 2.80 -8.65
N GLU A 97 14.87 3.21 -9.40
CA GLU A 97 13.60 2.50 -9.58
C GLU A 97 13.85 1.11 -10.20
N LYS A 98 14.40 0.17 -9.41
CA LYS A 98 14.69 -1.21 -9.79
C LYS A 98 13.78 -2.13 -8.98
N GLY A 99 12.81 -2.73 -9.67
CA GLY A 99 11.99 -3.85 -9.18
C GLY A 99 11.04 -3.46 -8.04
N ALA A 100 9.91 -4.15 -7.94
CA ALA A 100 9.04 -4.05 -6.77
C ALA A 100 9.84 -4.48 -5.53
N ALA A 101 10.38 -3.51 -4.79
CA ALA A 101 11.10 -3.79 -3.57
C ALA A 101 10.08 -4.31 -2.54
N GLN A 102 10.23 -5.57 -2.14
CA GLN A 102 9.50 -6.13 -1.01
C GLN A 102 9.96 -5.37 0.25
N ARG A 103 9.01 -4.76 0.97
CA ARG A 103 9.31 -3.95 2.16
C ARG A 103 8.42 -4.37 3.32
N TYR A 104 9.03 -4.47 4.48
CA TYR A 104 8.41 -5.06 5.66
C TYR A 104 8.41 -4.05 6.81
N PHE A 105 7.29 -3.94 7.51
CA PHE A 105 7.11 -2.97 8.59
C PHE A 105 6.44 -3.60 9.80
N ARG A 106 6.77 -3.10 11.00
CA ARG A 106 6.02 -3.34 12.24
C ARG A 106 5.74 -2.03 12.98
N ILE A 107 4.55 -1.92 13.56
CA ILE A 107 4.15 -0.80 14.40
C ILE A 107 3.40 -1.31 15.63
N PRO A 108 3.80 -0.91 16.85
CA PRO A 108 2.97 -1.13 18.02
C PRO A 108 1.74 -0.20 17.98
N PHE A 109 0.57 -0.69 18.37
CA PHE A 109 -0.65 0.10 18.56
C PHE A 109 -1.24 -0.11 19.95
N ALA A 110 -1.76 0.95 20.57
CA ALA A 110 -2.39 0.88 21.88
C ALA A 110 -3.85 0.44 21.78
N LYS A 111 -4.36 -0.28 22.78
CA LYS A 111 -5.80 -0.50 22.94
C LYS A 111 -6.45 0.82 23.41
N PRO A 112 -7.58 1.27 22.83
CA PRO A 112 -8.28 2.48 23.29
C PRO A 112 -8.68 2.45 24.77
N SER A 113 -8.90 1.26 25.34
CA SER A 113 -9.30 1.11 26.75
C SER A 113 -8.19 1.34 27.76
N ASP A 114 -6.92 1.38 27.33
CA ASP A 114 -5.74 1.59 28.19
C ASP A 114 -5.31 3.06 28.28
N GLU A 115 -6.00 3.98 27.61
CA GLU A 115 -5.63 5.39 27.52
C GLU A 115 -5.71 6.14 28.87
N TYR A 116 -6.35 5.55 29.89
CA TYR A 116 -6.54 6.15 31.22
C TYR A 116 -5.76 5.48 32.36
N ARG A 117 -4.92 4.47 32.09
CA ARG A 117 -4.19 3.73 33.13
C ARG A 117 -2.73 4.17 33.16
N GLU A 118 -2.48 5.34 33.75
CA GLU A 118 -1.19 6.06 33.74
C GLU A 118 0.00 5.36 34.46
N GLU A 119 -0.20 4.20 35.12
CA GLU A 119 0.79 3.70 36.09
C GLU A 119 1.44 2.33 35.78
N SER A 120 1.15 1.70 34.64
CA SER A 120 1.63 0.33 34.37
C SER A 120 2.45 0.13 33.10
N GLY A 121 3.29 1.10 32.71
CA GLY A 121 4.30 0.91 31.65
C GLY A 121 3.72 0.46 30.30
N PRO A 122 4.58 0.13 29.31
CA PRO A 122 4.11 -0.24 27.98
C PRO A 122 3.69 -1.72 27.99
N LYS A 123 2.62 -2.07 28.70
CA LYS A 123 2.09 -3.44 28.81
C LYS A 123 0.64 -3.48 28.33
N GLY A 124 0.46 -3.55 27.02
CA GLY A 124 -0.89 -3.66 26.42
C GLY A 124 -0.97 -3.40 24.92
N HIS A 125 0.14 -3.02 24.28
CA HIS A 125 0.13 -2.68 22.86
C HIS A 125 0.13 -3.95 22.00
N GLY A 126 -0.84 -4.03 21.08
CA GLY A 126 -0.81 -4.99 19.99
C GLY A 126 0.28 -4.60 18.99
N MET A 127 0.62 -5.53 18.09
CA MET A 127 1.63 -5.31 17.07
C MET A 127 1.04 -5.50 15.69
N TRP A 128 1.19 -4.49 14.85
CA TRP A 128 0.72 -4.51 13.47
C TRP A 128 1.92 -4.70 12.55
N TYR A 129 1.84 -5.68 11.65
CA TYR A 129 2.88 -6.00 10.68
C TYR A 129 2.31 -5.84 9.26
N ALA A 130 3.14 -5.32 8.35
CA ALA A 130 2.77 -5.17 6.96
C ALA A 130 3.92 -5.50 6.02
N HIS A 131 3.60 -6.28 4.99
CA HIS A 131 4.44 -6.59 3.87
C HIS A 131 3.91 -5.86 2.64
N PHE A 132 4.70 -4.96 2.07
CA PHE A 132 4.40 -4.24 0.84
C PHE A 132 5.16 -4.86 -0.33
N ASP A 133 4.42 -5.28 -1.34
CA ASP A 133 4.94 -5.64 -2.66
C ASP A 133 4.96 -4.38 -3.54
N GLY A 134 6.12 -3.74 -3.58
CA GLY A 134 6.31 -2.44 -4.21
C GLY A 134 5.53 -1.34 -3.50
N LYS A 135 4.40 -0.92 -4.08
CA LYS A 135 3.60 0.21 -3.55
C LYS A 135 2.44 -0.21 -2.68
N TRP A 136 2.01 -1.47 -2.78
CA TRP A 136 0.75 -1.94 -2.22
C TRP A 136 1.00 -3.03 -1.20
N ILE A 137 0.15 -3.08 -0.18
CA ILE A 137 0.21 -4.14 0.81
C ILE A 137 -0.14 -5.48 0.15
N ALA A 138 0.64 -6.50 0.48
CA ALA A 138 0.52 -7.86 -0.03
C ALA A 138 0.13 -8.83 1.09
N ARG A 139 0.69 -8.65 2.29
CA ARG A 139 0.32 -9.40 3.50
C ARG A 139 0.23 -8.46 4.70
N GLN A 140 -0.74 -8.66 5.57
CA GLN A 140 -0.93 -7.90 6.82
C GLN A 140 -1.16 -8.88 7.96
N MET A 141 -0.55 -8.59 9.12
CA MET A 141 -0.72 -9.39 10.31
C MET A 141 -0.93 -8.50 11.54
N GLU A 142 -1.90 -8.84 12.36
CA GLU A 142 -2.20 -8.13 13.60
C GLU A 142 -2.09 -9.09 14.77
N LEU A 143 -1.16 -8.80 15.67
CA LEU A 143 -0.95 -9.56 16.90
C LEU A 143 -1.56 -8.81 18.08
N TYR A 144 -2.33 -9.54 18.87
CA TYR A 144 -2.95 -9.06 20.09
C TYR A 144 -2.49 -9.94 21.26
N GLN A 145 -2.42 -9.41 22.48
CA GLN A 145 -1.99 -10.19 23.64
C GLN A 145 -3.00 -11.29 24.03
N ASP A 146 -4.29 -11.04 23.85
CA ASP A 146 -5.38 -11.90 24.33
C ASP A 146 -6.26 -12.47 23.21
N LYS A 147 -5.91 -12.20 21.95
CA LYS A 147 -6.69 -12.65 20.78
C LYS A 147 -5.77 -13.40 19.82
N PRO A 148 -6.32 -14.37 19.06
CA PRO A 148 -5.55 -15.02 18.00
C PRO A 148 -5.03 -13.97 17.00
N ALA A 149 -3.88 -14.28 16.40
CA ALA A 149 -3.32 -13.47 15.33
C ALA A 149 -4.30 -13.35 14.17
N ILE A 150 -4.44 -12.15 13.62
CA ILE A 150 -5.22 -11.90 12.40
C ILE A 150 -4.23 -11.88 11.25
N LEU A 151 -4.41 -12.76 10.26
CA LEU A 151 -3.57 -12.88 9.08
C LEU A 151 -4.41 -12.55 7.85
N LEU A 152 -3.96 -11.57 7.06
CA LEU A 152 -4.72 -11.03 5.93
C LEU A 152 -3.83 -11.03 4.67
N LEU A 153 -4.39 -11.49 3.56
CA LEU A 153 -3.74 -11.61 2.25
C LEU A 153 -4.39 -10.73 1.19
N ALA A 154 -3.57 -10.06 0.40
CA ALA A 154 -4.09 -9.28 -0.73
C ALA A 154 -4.80 -10.18 -1.75
N GLY A 155 -5.94 -9.71 -2.26
CA GLY A 155 -6.80 -10.47 -3.17
C GLY A 155 -7.86 -11.34 -2.48
N VAL A 156 -7.72 -11.59 -1.18
CA VAL A 156 -8.70 -12.33 -0.36
C VAL A 156 -9.29 -11.40 0.70
N ASP A 157 -8.42 -10.74 1.45
CA ASP A 157 -8.79 -9.91 2.60
C ASP A 157 -8.66 -8.41 2.30
N ASP A 158 -8.69 -8.01 1.02
CA ASP A 158 -8.51 -6.62 0.55
C ASP A 158 -9.45 -5.63 1.27
N ILE A 159 -10.58 -6.09 1.81
CA ILE A 159 -11.56 -5.27 2.56
C ILE A 159 -11.06 -4.90 3.96
N GLN A 160 -10.31 -5.80 4.60
CA GLN A 160 -9.83 -5.64 5.97
C GLN A 160 -8.38 -5.12 6.04
N MET A 161 -7.69 -5.07 4.90
CA MET A 161 -6.31 -4.63 4.81
C MET A 161 -6.17 -3.11 4.65
N CYS A 162 -4.95 -2.61 4.88
CA CYS A 162 -4.59 -1.22 4.64
C CYS A 162 -4.89 -0.79 3.19
N GLU A 163 -5.73 0.24 3.04
CA GLU A 163 -6.12 0.80 1.74
C GLU A 163 -5.10 1.78 1.15
N LEU A 164 -4.16 2.25 1.97
CA LEU A 164 -3.17 3.26 1.58
C LEU A 164 -1.95 2.63 0.92
N ASN A 165 -1.36 3.34 -0.04
CA ASN A 165 -0.07 2.92 -0.59
C ASN A 165 1.08 3.23 0.38
N LEU A 166 2.25 2.61 0.16
CA LEU A 166 3.39 2.73 1.06
C LEU A 166 3.84 4.18 1.33
N GLU A 167 3.79 5.08 0.35
CA GLU A 167 4.16 6.49 0.55
C GLU A 167 3.11 7.24 1.40
N GLU A 168 1.82 6.95 1.18
CA GLU A 168 0.69 7.56 1.88
C GLU A 168 0.58 7.09 3.33
N THR A 169 0.98 5.85 3.63
CA THR A 169 0.99 5.32 5.00
C THR A 169 1.96 6.06 5.93
N GLY A 170 2.98 6.73 5.38
CA GLY A 170 4.04 7.37 6.15
C GLY A 170 4.99 6.39 6.86
N LEU A 171 4.84 5.07 6.65
CA LEU A 171 5.64 4.02 7.32
C LEU A 171 7.14 4.23 7.10
N THR A 172 7.52 4.65 5.90
CA THR A 172 8.91 4.89 5.49
C THR A 172 9.57 6.06 6.22
N LYS A 173 8.78 6.93 6.86
CA LYS A 173 9.26 8.09 7.63
C LYS A 173 9.37 7.79 9.12
N LYS A 174 8.76 6.70 9.60
CA LYS A 174 8.76 6.32 11.01
C LYS A 174 10.02 5.51 11.33
N GLN A 175 10.91 6.08 12.12
CA GLN A 175 12.13 5.40 12.53
C GLN A 175 11.80 4.12 13.32
N GLY A 176 12.49 3.01 12.98
CA GLY A 176 12.29 1.72 13.61
C GLY A 176 11.03 0.96 13.19
N ALA A 177 10.24 1.50 12.24
CA ALA A 177 9.09 0.78 11.69
C ALA A 177 9.48 -0.27 10.66
N GLU A 178 10.49 0.00 9.82
CA GLU A 178 10.96 -0.94 8.80
C GLU A 178 11.77 -2.08 9.45
N ILE A 179 11.44 -3.31 9.09
CA ILE A 179 12.05 -4.55 9.59
C ILE A 179 12.59 -5.39 8.45
N LEU A 180 13.38 -6.41 8.78
CA LEU A 180 13.89 -7.35 7.79
C LEU A 180 12.81 -8.35 7.36
N GLU A 181 12.95 -8.88 6.15
CA GLU A 181 12.11 -9.96 5.61
C GLU A 181 12.02 -11.15 6.57
N ASN A 182 13.16 -11.63 7.07
CA ASN A 182 13.22 -12.75 8.00
C ASN A 182 12.47 -12.46 9.31
N GLU A 183 12.48 -11.22 9.81
CA GLU A 183 11.71 -10.87 11.02
C GLU A 183 10.21 -10.98 10.78
N PHE A 184 9.74 -10.52 9.62
CA PHE A 184 8.34 -10.64 9.24
C PHE A 184 7.97 -12.11 9.02
N GLU A 185 8.76 -12.85 8.24
CA GLU A 185 8.47 -14.22 7.85
C GLU A 185 8.46 -15.17 9.06
N ASN A 186 9.37 -14.97 10.01
CA ASN A 186 9.40 -15.73 11.25
C ASN A 186 8.11 -15.56 12.05
N GLU A 187 7.63 -14.32 12.25
CA GLU A 187 6.37 -14.09 12.96
C GLU A 187 5.16 -14.55 12.14
N TRP A 188 5.18 -14.37 10.83
CA TRP A 188 4.12 -14.83 9.93
C TRP A 188 3.93 -16.35 9.99
N GLN A 189 5.01 -17.12 9.84
CA GLN A 189 4.97 -18.58 9.90
C GLN A 189 4.62 -19.09 11.30
N LYS A 190 5.15 -18.46 12.35
CA LYS A 190 4.85 -18.80 13.74
C LYS A 190 3.36 -18.68 14.07
N ASN A 191 2.67 -17.73 13.44
CA ASN A 191 1.23 -17.52 13.62
C ASN A 191 0.37 -18.31 12.60
N GLY A 192 0.98 -19.17 11.77
CA GLY A 192 0.27 -20.05 10.84
C GLY A 192 0.03 -19.44 9.45
N GLY A 193 0.73 -18.37 9.09
CA GLY A 193 0.60 -17.73 7.78
C GLY A 193 1.22 -18.55 6.64
N PRO A 194 0.59 -18.61 5.45
CA PRO A 194 1.12 -19.31 4.29
C PRO A 194 2.29 -18.56 3.63
N ALA A 195 3.23 -19.28 3.01
CA ALA A 195 4.32 -18.66 2.25
C ALA A 195 3.79 -17.74 1.13
N TYR A 196 4.54 -16.67 0.85
CA TYR A 196 4.20 -15.65 -0.16
C TYR A 196 4.44 -16.11 -1.60
#